data_AF-A0A924A7K6-F1
#
_entry.id   AF-A0A924A7K6-F1
#
_cell.length_a   1.000
_cell.length_b   1.000
_cell.length_c   1.000
_cell.angle_alpha   90.00
_cell.angle_beta   90.00
_cell.angle_gamma   90.00
#
_symmetry.space_group_name_H-M   'P 1'
#
loop_
_entity.id
_entity.type
_entity.pdbx_description
1 polymer ?
#
loop_
_entity_poly.entity_id
_entity_poly.type
_entity_poly.pdbx_seq_one_letter_code
_entity_poly.pdbx_strand_id
1 'polypeptide(L)'
;MKKIFTLTIVILTCINNYAQIMRATIGVGSQSNRIKIYLKSDMSQSPSTISTLQFNIGIKTSSVTTVPTMTMVSSTFPAVTWTIGAAINEQGYWNYNIYNGATLTPTFTAGVEFEAMELQFSNGAPNLGDVALVTLPDGGATAPNYSLFFCNGTVKSDGLSNLYYSNPSSGVVVDNKFSYDQTSTTNPGTSISSATISSIILPVKFLSFTAAKKDNSAILNWQIEDESALTDHYEVERSLTGTGFESA
;
A
#
# COMPACT_ATOMS: atom_id res chain seq x y z
N MET A 1 36.93 35.17 -54.14
CA MET A 1 37.05 34.14 -53.10
C MET A 1 35.93 34.34 -52.07
N LYS A 2 34.82 33.59 -52.20
CA LYS A 2 33.69 33.65 -51.28
C LYS A 2 33.94 32.66 -50.15
N LYS A 3 34.17 33.14 -48.93
CA LYS A 3 34.25 32.30 -47.73
C LYS A 3 32.82 32.02 -47.26
N ILE A 4 32.36 30.79 -47.46
CA ILE A 4 31.11 30.29 -46.89
C ILE A 4 31.45 29.89 -45.45
N PHE A 5 30.97 30.70 -44.49
CA PHE A 5 30.97 30.33 -43.08
C PHE A 5 29.79 29.37 -42.86
N THR A 6 30.08 28.08 -42.73
CA THR A 6 29.09 27.10 -42.29
C THR A 6 28.90 27.26 -40.79
N LEU A 7 27.79 27.89 -40.40
CA LEU A 7 27.35 27.97 -39.01
C LEU A 7 26.77 26.60 -38.62
N THR A 8 27.56 25.78 -37.93
CA THR A 8 27.07 24.53 -37.33
C THR A 8 26.22 24.89 -36.11
N ILE A 9 24.89 24.90 -36.28
CA ILE A 9 23.94 24.98 -35.16
C ILE A 9 23.98 23.62 -34.45
N VAL A 10 24.66 23.56 -33.31
CA VAL A 10 24.54 22.44 -32.37
C VAL A 10 23.20 22.58 -31.68
N ILE A 11 22.18 21.90 -32.19
CA ILE A 11 20.93 21.69 -31.47
C ILE A 11 21.25 20.71 -30.35
N LEU A 12 21.52 21.25 -29.16
CA LEU A 12 21.59 20.48 -27.93
C LEU A 12 20.15 20.01 -27.63
N THR A 13 19.79 18.83 -28.13
CA THR A 13 18.55 18.18 -27.71
C THR A 13 18.68 17.85 -26.24
N CYS A 14 18.01 18.62 -25.39
CA CYS A 14 17.77 18.25 -24.00
C CYS A 14 17.00 16.91 -24.02
N ILE A 15 17.72 15.80 -23.92
CA ILE A 15 17.12 14.50 -23.72
C ILE A 15 16.54 14.56 -22.31
N ASN A 16 15.21 14.51 -22.20
CA ASN A 16 14.50 14.53 -20.93
C ASN A 16 15.08 13.44 -20.02
N ASN A 17 15.82 13.83 -18.98
CA ASN A 17 16.08 12.96 -17.85
C ASN A 17 14.74 12.85 -17.13
N TYR A 18 14.06 11.71 -17.26
CA TYR A 18 12.77 11.50 -16.64
C TYR A 18 12.91 11.51 -15.11
N ALA A 19 12.36 12.57 -14.51
CA ALA A 19 11.98 12.63 -13.11
C ALA A 19 11.05 11.45 -12.77
N GLN A 20 11.08 11.03 -11.51
CA GLN A 20 10.32 9.94 -10.88
C GLN A 20 9.27 9.25 -11.77
N ILE A 21 9.44 7.96 -12.07
CA ILE A 21 8.49 7.26 -12.95
C ILE A 21 7.50 6.43 -12.14
N MET A 22 7.86 5.90 -10.98
CA MET A 22 6.97 5.00 -10.23
C MET A 22 6.83 5.32 -8.76
N ARG A 23 5.62 5.12 -8.26
CA ARG A 23 5.21 5.33 -6.86
C ARG A 23 4.34 4.15 -6.41
N ALA A 24 4.27 3.91 -5.11
CA ALA A 24 3.47 2.83 -4.54
C ALA A 24 2.44 3.33 -3.53
N THR A 25 1.41 2.54 -3.28
CA THR A 25 0.45 2.74 -2.20
C THR A 25 -0.12 1.41 -1.74
N ILE A 26 -0.85 1.43 -0.63
CA ILE A 26 -1.42 0.25 0.02
C ILE A 26 -2.95 0.40 0.09
N GLY A 27 -3.67 -0.71 0.13
CA GLY A 27 -5.11 -0.69 0.38
C GLY A 27 -5.61 -1.96 1.04
N VAL A 28 -6.89 -1.95 1.37
CA VAL A 28 -7.59 -3.13 1.90
C VAL A 28 -7.59 -4.26 0.86
N GLY A 29 -7.39 -5.49 1.33
CA GLY A 29 -7.48 -6.67 0.51
C GLY A 29 -8.91 -7.16 0.32
N SER A 30 -9.04 -8.29 -0.38
CA SER A 30 -10.29 -9.03 -0.59
C SER A 30 -10.89 -9.62 0.69
N GLN A 31 -10.10 -9.70 1.76
CA GLN A 31 -10.50 -10.20 3.08
C GLN A 31 -9.93 -9.30 4.19
N SER A 32 -10.51 -9.39 5.39
CA SER A 32 -10.16 -8.53 6.54
C SER A 32 -8.71 -8.67 7.04
N ASN A 33 -8.05 -9.77 6.73
CA ASN A 33 -6.64 -10.02 7.06
C ASN A 33 -5.71 -9.89 5.84
N ARG A 34 -6.16 -9.19 4.80
CA ARG A 34 -5.42 -9.04 3.54
C ARG A 34 -5.20 -7.57 3.20
N ILE A 35 -4.13 -7.33 2.46
CA ILE A 35 -3.78 -6.02 1.92
C ILE A 35 -3.42 -6.14 0.45
N LYS A 36 -3.60 -5.05 -0.29
CA LYS A 36 -3.17 -4.92 -1.67
C LYS A 36 -2.09 -3.85 -1.78
N ILE A 37 -1.13 -4.09 -2.65
CA ILE A 37 -0.12 -3.10 -3.04
C ILE A 37 -0.44 -2.63 -4.45
N TYR A 38 -0.49 -1.32 -4.63
CA TYR A 38 -0.74 -0.69 -5.92
C TYR A 38 0.47 0.12 -6.36
N LEU A 39 0.72 0.12 -7.65
CA LEU A 39 1.74 0.91 -8.32
C LEU A 39 1.07 1.94 -9.21
N LYS A 40 1.70 3.10 -9.35
CA LYS A 40 1.31 4.09 -10.35
C LYS A 40 2.56 4.61 -11.03
N SER A 41 2.49 4.67 -12.35
CA SER A 41 3.55 5.24 -13.18
C SER A 41 3.13 6.60 -13.69
N ASP A 42 4.04 7.58 -13.70
CA ASP A 42 3.80 8.88 -14.34
C ASP A 42 3.96 8.82 -15.86
N MET A 43 4.40 7.67 -16.39
CA MET A 43 4.61 7.46 -17.82
C MET A 43 4.00 6.15 -18.32
N SER A 44 3.44 6.19 -19.53
CA SER A 44 2.99 5.00 -20.23
C SER A 44 4.19 4.25 -20.80
N GLN A 45 4.25 2.93 -20.60
CA GLN A 45 5.27 2.06 -21.14
C GLN A 45 4.70 0.68 -21.46
N SER A 46 5.04 0.14 -22.63
CA SER A 46 4.60 -1.20 -23.05
C SER A 46 5.62 -1.86 -24.01
N PRO A 47 6.36 -2.90 -23.58
CA PRO A 47 6.57 -3.34 -22.20
C PRO A 47 7.57 -2.44 -21.46
N SER A 48 7.40 -2.28 -20.15
CA SER A 48 8.47 -1.79 -19.27
C SER A 48 9.39 -2.94 -18.85
N THR A 49 10.53 -2.63 -18.25
CA THR A 49 11.41 -3.63 -17.64
C THR A 49 11.71 -3.19 -16.22
N ILE A 50 11.50 -4.10 -15.26
CA ILE A 50 11.86 -3.90 -13.87
C ILE A 50 12.74 -5.07 -13.44
N SER A 51 14.02 -4.85 -13.21
CA SER A 51 14.94 -5.92 -12.79
C SER A 51 14.70 -6.33 -11.34
N THR A 52 14.39 -5.37 -10.47
CA THR A 52 14.17 -5.55 -9.05
C THR A 52 13.02 -4.63 -8.64
N LEU A 53 12.02 -5.20 -7.98
CA LEU A 53 10.90 -4.55 -7.34
C LEU A 53 10.84 -5.05 -5.91
N GLN A 54 10.99 -4.15 -4.94
CA GLN A 54 10.96 -4.46 -3.52
C GLN A 54 9.95 -3.60 -2.80
N PHE A 55 9.26 -4.20 -1.83
CA PHE A 55 8.35 -3.52 -0.93
C PHE A 55 8.73 -3.86 0.51
N ASN A 56 8.53 -2.89 1.40
CA ASN A 56 8.63 -3.13 2.83
C ASN A 56 7.28 -2.85 3.48
N ILE A 57 6.77 -3.87 4.15
CA ILE A 57 5.51 -3.82 4.86
C ILE A 57 5.85 -3.81 6.35
N GLY A 58 5.50 -2.72 7.02
CA GLY A 58 5.65 -2.56 8.45
C GLY A 58 4.32 -2.79 9.15
N ILE A 59 4.36 -3.56 10.24
CA ILE A 59 3.27 -3.68 11.20
C ILE A 59 3.74 -3.04 12.50
N LYS A 60 3.02 -2.06 13.05
CA LYS A 60 3.44 -1.45 14.34
C LYS A 60 3.55 -2.54 15.41
N THR A 61 4.68 -2.62 16.11
CA THR A 61 4.93 -3.67 17.12
C THR A 61 3.91 -3.64 18.25
N SER A 62 3.36 -2.47 18.56
CA SER A 62 2.31 -2.29 19.57
C SER A 62 0.93 -2.83 19.15
N SER A 63 0.73 -3.17 17.87
CA SER A 63 -0.57 -3.60 17.35
C SER A 63 -0.79 -5.13 17.37
N VAL A 64 0.26 -5.90 17.69
CA VAL A 64 0.24 -7.37 17.63
C VAL A 64 0.93 -7.98 18.85
N THR A 65 0.33 -9.04 19.40
CA THR A 65 0.92 -9.81 20.50
C THR A 65 1.80 -10.95 20.00
N THR A 66 1.53 -11.45 18.79
CA THR A 66 2.34 -12.44 18.08
C THR A 66 2.73 -11.89 16.72
N VAL A 67 3.97 -12.13 16.30
CA VAL A 67 4.45 -11.67 14.99
C VAL A 67 3.69 -12.40 13.89
N PRO A 68 2.95 -11.68 13.01
CA PRO A 68 2.15 -12.31 11.98
C PRO A 68 3.02 -13.08 10.99
N THR A 69 2.47 -14.10 10.36
CA THR A 69 3.06 -14.68 9.15
C THR A 69 2.45 -13.99 7.95
N MET A 70 3.28 -13.59 6.98
CA MET A 70 2.84 -12.95 5.75
C MET A 70 3.07 -13.88 4.57
N THR A 71 2.03 -14.06 3.74
CA THR A 71 2.10 -14.86 2.52
C THR A 71 1.52 -14.09 1.33
N MET A 72 2.00 -14.40 0.13
CA MET A 72 1.42 -13.86 -1.10
C MET A 72 0.16 -14.66 -1.47
N VAL A 73 -0.93 -13.96 -1.76
CA VAL A 73 -2.20 -14.54 -2.23
C VAL A 73 -2.24 -14.54 -3.74
N SER A 74 -1.92 -13.41 -4.35
CA SER A 74 -1.97 -13.20 -5.79
C SER A 74 -0.91 -12.19 -6.22
N SER A 75 -0.52 -12.27 -7.49
CA SER A 75 0.32 -11.27 -8.13
C SER A 75 -0.08 -11.12 -9.59
N THR A 76 -0.06 -9.89 -10.09
CA THR A 76 -0.28 -9.59 -11.52
C THR A 76 0.94 -9.96 -12.37
N PHE A 77 2.00 -10.51 -11.75
CA PHE A 77 3.22 -10.98 -12.39
C PHE A 77 3.27 -12.52 -12.38
N PRO A 78 2.56 -13.23 -13.29
CA PRO A 78 2.29 -14.67 -13.20
C PRO A 78 3.53 -15.59 -13.38
N ALA A 79 4.68 -15.05 -13.78
CA ALA A 79 5.92 -15.80 -14.02
C ALA A 79 7.04 -15.48 -13.02
N VAL A 80 6.72 -14.77 -11.94
CA VAL A 80 7.71 -14.26 -11.00
C VAL A 80 7.50 -14.90 -9.63
N THR A 81 8.56 -15.53 -9.13
CA THR A 81 8.62 -15.94 -7.74
C THR A 81 8.90 -14.72 -6.87
N TRP A 82 8.02 -14.49 -5.90
CA TRP A 82 8.19 -13.47 -4.87
C TRP A 82 8.71 -14.12 -3.59
N THR A 83 9.76 -13.52 -3.03
CA THR A 83 10.27 -13.91 -1.72
C THR A 83 9.77 -12.93 -0.68
N ILE A 84 9.26 -13.46 0.42
CA ILE A 84 8.90 -12.68 1.62
C ILE A 84 9.92 -13.06 2.70
N GLY A 85 10.75 -12.08 3.09
CA GLY A 85 11.70 -12.24 4.18
C GLY A 85 11.01 -12.43 5.52
N ALA A 86 11.72 -13.05 6.46
CA ALA A 86 11.26 -13.11 7.85
C ALA A 86 11.09 -11.70 8.43
N ALA A 87 10.14 -11.56 9.35
CA ALA A 87 9.88 -10.29 10.02
C ALA A 87 11.08 -9.88 10.89
N ILE A 88 11.49 -8.61 10.80
CA ILE A 88 12.51 -8.02 11.66
C ILE A 88 11.91 -6.91 12.51
N ASN A 89 12.25 -6.88 13.80
CA ASN A 89 11.88 -5.80 14.69
C ASN A 89 12.84 -4.63 14.53
N GLU A 90 12.35 -3.50 14.02
CA GLU A 90 13.17 -2.31 13.84
C GLU A 90 12.30 -1.04 13.85
N GLN A 91 12.77 -0.01 14.56
CA GLN A 91 12.15 1.33 14.61
C GLN A 91 10.63 1.31 14.92
N GLY A 92 10.20 0.37 15.77
CA GLY A 92 8.80 0.23 16.18
C GLY A 92 7.91 -0.58 15.23
N TYR A 93 8.48 -1.24 14.23
CA TYR A 93 7.77 -2.10 13.28
C TYR A 93 8.29 -3.53 13.27
N TRP A 94 7.39 -4.49 13.03
CA TRP A 94 7.72 -5.77 12.43
C TRP A 94 7.73 -5.59 10.91
N ASN A 95 8.91 -5.60 10.31
CA ASN A 95 9.14 -5.31 8.89
C ASN A 95 9.31 -6.58 8.07
N TYR A 96 8.57 -6.69 6.97
CA TYR A 96 8.69 -7.75 5.99
C TYR A 96 9.18 -7.14 4.67
N ASN A 97 10.30 -7.66 4.15
CA ASN A 97 10.75 -7.32 2.81
C ASN A 97 10.18 -8.31 1.81
N ILE A 98 9.65 -7.78 0.73
CA ILE A 98 9.04 -8.55 -0.35
C ILE A 98 9.77 -8.17 -1.61
N TYR A 99 10.34 -9.15 -2.32
CA TYR A 99 11.14 -8.89 -3.50
C TYR A 99 10.97 -9.96 -4.57
N ASN A 100 11.11 -9.55 -5.82
CA ASN A 100 11.05 -10.44 -6.98
C ASN A 100 12.38 -11.20 -7.18
N GLY A 101 12.29 -12.46 -7.60
CA GLY A 101 13.44 -13.27 -8.01
C GLY A 101 13.80 -13.20 -9.50
N ALA A 102 12.99 -12.52 -10.32
CA ALA A 102 13.16 -12.45 -11.78
C ALA A 102 12.68 -11.10 -12.34
N THR A 103 13.21 -10.69 -13.50
CA THR A 103 12.83 -9.44 -14.17
C THR A 103 11.34 -9.42 -14.53
N LEU A 104 10.66 -8.31 -14.24
CA LEU A 104 9.26 -8.06 -14.56
C LEU A 104 9.16 -7.29 -15.89
N THR A 105 8.10 -7.57 -16.65
CA THR A 105 7.79 -6.86 -17.91
C THR A 105 6.36 -6.30 -17.97
N PRO A 106 5.91 -5.50 -16.98
CA PRO A 106 4.55 -4.97 -16.99
C PRO A 106 4.34 -3.92 -18.08
N THR A 107 3.07 -3.71 -18.43
CA THR A 107 2.62 -2.52 -19.17
C THR A 107 2.01 -1.53 -18.19
N PHE A 108 2.45 -0.27 -18.28
CA PHE A 108 1.90 0.84 -17.51
C PHE A 108 1.20 1.83 -18.44
N THR A 109 0.09 2.38 -17.95
CA THR A 109 -0.52 3.58 -18.51
C THR A 109 -0.26 4.74 -17.54
N ALA A 110 0.19 5.88 -18.04
CA ALA A 110 0.48 7.06 -17.24
C ALA A 110 -0.72 7.44 -16.35
N GLY A 111 -0.47 7.64 -15.06
CA GLY A 111 -1.45 8.06 -14.06
C GLY A 111 -2.46 6.98 -13.63
N VAL A 112 -2.41 5.78 -14.22
CA VAL A 112 -3.35 4.70 -13.90
C VAL A 112 -2.76 3.80 -12.82
N GLU A 113 -3.56 3.51 -11.81
CA GLU A 113 -3.19 2.56 -10.77
C GLU A 113 -3.22 1.12 -11.28
N PHE A 114 -2.25 0.36 -10.81
CA PHE A 114 -2.03 -1.03 -11.17
C PHE A 114 -1.90 -1.85 -9.89
N GLU A 115 -2.78 -2.82 -9.67
CA GLU A 115 -2.64 -3.77 -8.56
C GLU A 115 -1.43 -4.68 -8.83
N ALA A 116 -0.42 -4.64 -7.96
CA ALA A 116 0.79 -5.43 -8.11
C ALA A 116 0.65 -6.82 -7.48
N MET A 117 0.08 -6.87 -6.28
CA MET A 117 -0.08 -8.09 -5.49
C MET A 117 -1.08 -7.91 -4.35
N GLU A 118 -1.56 -9.05 -3.87
CA GLU A 118 -2.31 -9.18 -2.63
C GLU A 118 -1.55 -10.07 -1.65
N LEU A 119 -1.52 -9.64 -0.40
CA LEU A 119 -0.82 -10.31 0.71
C LEU A 119 -1.82 -10.66 1.80
N GLN A 120 -1.55 -11.76 2.50
CA GLN A 120 -2.36 -12.25 3.62
C GLN A 120 -1.52 -12.36 4.89
N PHE A 121 -2.14 -11.96 5.99
CA PHE A 121 -1.63 -12.18 7.34
C PHE A 121 -2.28 -13.41 7.99
N SER A 122 -1.49 -14.20 8.70
CA SER A 122 -1.94 -15.30 9.55
C SER A 122 -1.18 -15.32 10.88
N ASN A 123 -1.65 -16.08 11.87
CA ASN A 123 -1.03 -16.21 13.20
C ASN A 123 -0.81 -14.86 13.92
N GLY A 124 -1.91 -14.12 14.15
CA GLY A 124 -1.88 -12.80 14.81
C GLY A 124 -2.22 -11.64 13.88
N ALA A 125 -3.18 -11.82 12.95
CA ALA A 125 -3.52 -10.82 11.93
C ALA A 125 -3.62 -9.40 12.53
N PRO A 126 -2.82 -8.45 12.04
CA PRO A 126 -2.81 -7.10 12.58
C PRO A 126 -4.12 -6.38 12.27
N ASN A 127 -4.43 -5.35 13.08
CA ASN A 127 -5.35 -4.32 12.63
C ASN A 127 -4.77 -3.71 11.34
N LEU A 128 -5.52 -3.73 10.24
CA LEU A 128 -5.01 -3.25 8.95
C LEU A 128 -4.55 -1.78 9.00
N GLY A 129 -5.05 -0.99 9.97
CA GLY A 129 -4.70 0.44 10.12
C GLY A 129 -3.32 0.65 10.72
N ASP A 130 -2.76 -0.41 11.31
CA ASP A 130 -1.39 -0.45 11.81
C ASP A 130 -0.43 -1.10 10.81
N VAL A 131 -0.92 -1.46 9.62
CA VAL A 131 -0.13 -1.94 8.49
C VAL A 131 0.19 -0.78 7.54
N ALA A 132 1.43 -0.71 7.12
CA ALA A 132 1.92 0.34 6.25
C ALA A 132 2.92 -0.18 5.21
N LEU A 133 2.96 0.45 4.05
CA LEU A 133 4.21 0.53 3.30
C LEU A 133 5.15 1.46 4.07
N VAL A 134 6.36 1.01 4.36
CA VAL A 134 7.31 1.75 5.19
C VAL A 134 8.66 1.83 4.51
N THR A 135 9.26 3.01 4.56
CA THR A 135 10.67 3.28 4.27
C THR A 135 11.32 3.75 5.56
N LEU A 136 12.31 3.01 6.07
CA LEU A 136 13.03 3.34 7.30
C LEU A 136 14.20 4.30 7.01
N PRO A 137 14.66 5.09 8.02
CA PRO A 137 15.84 5.96 7.88
C PRO A 137 17.08 5.16 7.47
N ASP A 138 17.93 5.75 6.62
CA ASP A 138 19.19 5.19 6.10
C ASP A 138 19.07 3.79 5.50
N GLY A 139 17.86 3.42 5.14
CA GLY A 139 17.62 2.14 4.57
C GLY A 139 17.48 1.00 5.61
N GLY A 140 17.21 1.33 6.87
CA GLY A 140 17.19 0.34 7.95
C GLY A 140 18.60 -0.19 8.24
N ALA A 141 18.84 -0.54 9.49
CA ALA A 141 20.14 -0.96 9.99
C ALA A 141 20.36 -2.48 9.88
N THR A 142 19.32 -3.26 9.59
CA THR A 142 19.36 -4.72 9.65
C THR A 142 19.22 -5.33 8.24
N ALA A 143 20.08 -6.28 7.87
CA ALA A 143 20.10 -6.88 6.53
C ALA A 143 19.10 -8.03 6.36
N PRO A 144 18.59 -8.30 5.13
CA PRO A 144 18.81 -7.56 3.86
C PRO A 144 17.98 -6.28 3.72
N ASN A 145 18.64 -5.11 3.59
CA ASN A 145 18.12 -3.79 3.20
C ASN A 145 16.58 -3.69 3.09
N TYR A 146 15.91 -3.66 4.25
CA TYR A 146 14.45 -3.67 4.41
C TYR A 146 13.82 -2.29 4.19
N SER A 147 14.37 -1.54 3.24
CA SER A 147 14.31 -0.12 3.38
C SER A 147 13.41 0.66 2.50
N LEU A 148 12.94 0.04 1.45
CA LEU A 148 12.51 0.78 0.30
C LEU A 148 11.29 0.18 -0.34
N PHE A 149 10.54 1.08 -0.96
CA PHE A 149 10.04 0.82 -2.29
C PHE A 149 11.20 0.97 -3.29
N PHE A 150 11.90 -0.12 -3.59
CA PHE A 150 13.02 -0.11 -4.54
C PHE A 150 12.55 -0.62 -5.88
N CYS A 151 12.79 0.15 -6.94
CA CYS A 151 12.57 -0.31 -8.30
C CYS A 151 13.69 0.17 -9.22
N ASN A 152 14.30 -0.75 -9.95
CA ASN A 152 15.28 -0.45 -10.99
C ASN A 152 14.84 -1.02 -12.36
N GLY A 153 15.25 -0.34 -13.44
CA GLY A 153 14.89 -0.70 -14.80
C GLY A 153 14.47 0.53 -15.62
N THR A 154 13.62 0.32 -16.63
CA THR A 154 13.11 1.37 -17.53
C THR A 154 12.09 2.27 -16.83
N VAL A 155 11.37 1.70 -15.86
CA VAL A 155 10.56 2.42 -14.87
C VAL A 155 11.26 2.28 -13.53
N LYS A 156 11.48 3.39 -12.83
CA LYS A 156 12.17 3.37 -11.54
C LYS A 156 11.64 4.43 -10.59
N SER A 157 11.81 4.16 -9.29
CA SER A 157 11.75 5.19 -8.28
C SER A 157 13.04 6.02 -8.34
N ASP A 158 12.95 7.32 -8.13
CA ASP A 158 14.12 8.20 -8.05
C ASP A 158 14.69 8.33 -6.63
N GLY A 159 14.05 7.71 -5.62
CA GLY A 159 14.48 7.76 -4.22
C GLY A 159 14.39 9.14 -3.55
N LEU A 160 14.04 10.19 -4.30
CA LEU A 160 14.09 11.60 -3.86
C LEU A 160 12.71 12.26 -3.86
N SER A 161 11.86 11.89 -4.82
CA SER A 161 10.49 12.38 -4.91
C SER A 161 9.54 11.46 -4.11
N ASN A 162 8.28 11.88 -3.95
CA ASN A 162 7.27 11.17 -3.16
C ASN A 162 7.16 9.68 -3.54
N LEU A 163 7.76 8.78 -2.75
CA LEU A 163 7.74 7.33 -2.97
C LEU A 163 6.31 6.78 -2.94
N TYR A 164 5.48 7.41 -2.13
CA TYR A 164 4.11 7.00 -1.90
C TYR A 164 3.10 8.04 -2.36
N TYR A 165 1.88 7.59 -2.63
CA TYR A 165 0.77 8.47 -2.99
C TYR A 165 -0.52 8.01 -2.32
N SER A 166 -1.45 8.94 -2.14
CA SER A 166 -2.79 8.62 -1.66
C SER A 166 -3.62 8.06 -2.81
N ASN A 167 -4.19 6.89 -2.62
CA ASN A 167 -5.23 6.36 -3.49
C ASN A 167 -6.60 6.86 -2.99
N PRO A 168 -7.40 7.53 -3.82
CA PRO A 168 -8.71 8.08 -3.43
C PRO A 168 -9.68 7.03 -2.87
N SER A 169 -9.56 5.77 -3.31
CA SER A 169 -10.43 4.66 -2.92
C SER A 169 -9.97 3.91 -1.66
N SER A 170 -8.70 4.05 -1.25
CA SER A 170 -8.15 3.39 -0.06
C SER A 170 -7.95 4.32 1.15
N GLY A 171 -8.25 5.61 1.00
CA GLY A 171 -8.21 6.60 2.09
C GLY A 171 -6.84 6.84 2.71
N VAL A 172 -5.76 6.28 2.13
CA VAL A 172 -4.41 6.17 2.69
C VAL A 172 -3.85 7.51 3.19
N VAL A 173 -3.32 7.50 4.42
CA VAL A 173 -2.51 8.60 4.95
C VAL A 173 -1.06 8.39 4.50
N VAL A 174 -0.49 9.41 3.87
CA VAL A 174 0.88 9.38 3.34
C VAL A 174 1.75 10.34 4.11
N ASP A 175 2.85 9.83 4.64
CA ASP A 175 3.97 10.62 5.14
C ASP A 175 5.19 10.40 4.23
N ASN A 176 5.36 11.26 3.23
CA ASN A 176 6.56 11.27 2.39
C ASN A 176 7.59 12.21 3.02
N LYS A 177 8.30 11.74 4.06
CA LYS A 177 9.47 12.43 4.60
C LYS A 177 10.62 12.43 3.58
N PHE A 178 11.83 12.76 4.01
CA PHE A 178 13.03 12.53 3.21
C PHE A 178 13.16 11.03 2.92
N SER A 179 12.80 10.68 1.68
CA SER A 179 12.90 9.35 1.11
C SER A 179 14.37 8.92 1.05
N TYR A 180 14.65 7.64 1.21
CA TYR A 180 16.01 7.10 1.06
C TYR A 180 16.37 7.02 -0.43
N ASP A 181 17.49 7.65 -0.81
CA ASP A 181 18.13 7.45 -2.11
C ASP A 181 19.49 6.77 -1.90
N GLN A 182 19.58 5.50 -2.28
CA GLN A 182 20.82 4.71 -2.20
C GLN A 182 21.97 5.31 -3.00
N THR A 183 21.66 6.15 -4.00
CA THR A 183 22.60 6.72 -4.94
C THR A 183 23.00 8.16 -4.60
N SER A 184 22.24 8.84 -3.72
CA SER A 184 22.54 10.19 -3.29
C SER A 184 23.37 10.19 -2.01
N THR A 185 24.58 10.75 -2.12
CA THR A 185 25.42 11.06 -0.96
C THR A 185 24.90 12.24 -0.12
N THR A 186 23.83 12.90 -0.57
CA THR A 186 23.28 14.12 0.06
C THR A 186 21.93 13.91 0.74
N ASN A 187 21.16 12.90 0.34
CA ASN A 187 19.84 12.60 0.89
C ASN A 187 19.68 11.09 1.18
N PRO A 188 20.43 10.52 2.15
CA PRO A 188 20.30 9.11 2.49
C PRO A 188 18.99 8.79 3.25
N GLY A 189 17.99 9.67 3.27
CA GLY A 189 16.73 9.48 4.00
C GLY A 189 16.90 9.44 5.51
N THR A 190 16.60 10.54 6.21
CA THR A 190 16.85 10.67 7.66
C THR A 190 15.61 10.40 8.52
N SER A 191 14.48 10.03 7.91
CA SER A 191 13.20 9.89 8.61
C SER A 191 12.34 8.80 7.99
N ILE A 192 11.41 8.25 8.78
CA ILE A 192 10.48 7.24 8.31
C ILE A 192 9.51 7.86 7.31
N SER A 193 9.38 7.25 6.12
CA SER A 193 8.28 7.56 5.21
C SER A 193 7.29 6.40 5.21
N SER A 194 5.99 6.69 5.13
CA SER A 194 4.97 5.63 5.17
C SER A 194 3.72 5.95 4.35
N ALA A 195 3.04 4.89 3.94
CA ALA A 195 1.67 4.92 3.46
C ALA A 195 0.87 3.90 4.26
N THR A 196 -0.12 4.35 5.03
CA THR A 196 -0.94 3.47 5.88
C THR A 196 -2.31 3.25 5.28
N ILE A 197 -2.94 2.12 5.58
CA ILE A 197 -4.34 1.93 5.23
C ILE A 197 -5.17 2.86 6.12
N SER A 198 -6.13 3.57 5.54
CA SER A 198 -7.09 4.39 6.28
C SER A 198 -8.49 4.03 5.82
N SER A 199 -9.50 4.27 6.67
CA SER A 199 -10.89 3.87 6.42
C SER A 199 -11.04 2.35 6.26
N ILE A 200 -10.67 1.60 7.29
CA ILE A 200 -11.02 0.18 7.35
C ILE A 200 -12.45 0.11 7.85
N ILE A 201 -13.34 -0.46 7.04
CA ILE A 201 -14.66 -0.88 7.52
C ILE A 201 -14.38 -2.04 8.48
N LEU A 202 -14.29 -1.73 9.77
CA LEU A 202 -14.25 -2.74 10.81
C LEU A 202 -15.56 -3.52 10.73
N PRO A 203 -15.55 -4.87 10.81
CA PRO A 203 -16.78 -5.64 10.91
C PRO A 203 -17.61 -5.12 12.08
N VAL A 204 -18.85 -4.71 11.82
CA VAL A 204 -19.78 -4.24 12.85
C VAL A 204 -20.04 -5.39 13.83
N LYS A 205 -19.50 -5.29 15.04
CA LYS A 205 -19.73 -6.28 16.10
C LYS A 205 -20.75 -5.77 17.10
N PHE A 206 -21.83 -6.53 17.29
CA PHE A 206 -22.78 -6.28 18.37
C PHE A 206 -22.14 -6.70 19.71
N LEU A 207 -21.96 -5.74 20.61
CA LEU A 207 -21.66 -6.00 22.02
C LEU A 207 -22.91 -6.50 22.75
N SER A 208 -24.06 -5.94 22.41
CA SER A 208 -25.35 -6.40 22.89
C SER A 208 -26.46 -6.09 21.90
N PHE A 209 -27.50 -6.91 21.92
CA PHE A 209 -28.75 -6.67 21.22
C PHE A 209 -29.89 -7.20 22.07
N THR A 210 -30.88 -6.35 22.34
CA THR A 210 -32.08 -6.71 23.10
C THR A 210 -33.31 -6.18 22.38
N ALA A 211 -34.37 -6.99 22.40
CA ALA A 211 -35.69 -6.60 21.94
C ALA A 211 -36.68 -6.78 23.09
N ALA A 212 -37.30 -5.69 23.54
CA ALA A 212 -38.26 -5.70 24.64
C ALA A 212 -39.62 -5.17 24.18
N LYS A 213 -40.71 -5.83 24.57
CA LYS A 213 -42.06 -5.32 24.32
C LYS A 213 -42.37 -4.19 25.30
N LYS A 214 -42.84 -3.04 24.79
CA LYS A 214 -43.39 -1.94 25.60
C LYS A 214 -44.59 -1.33 24.90
N ASP A 215 -45.74 -1.27 25.58
CA ASP A 215 -46.95 -0.57 25.11
C ASP A 215 -47.30 -0.89 23.64
N ASN A 216 -47.32 -2.18 23.33
CA ASN A 216 -47.57 -2.73 21.99
C ASN A 216 -46.52 -2.45 20.91
N SER A 217 -45.37 -1.89 21.29
CA SER A 217 -44.19 -1.68 20.44
C SER A 217 -43.06 -2.62 20.82
N ALA A 218 -42.14 -2.85 19.88
CA ALA A 218 -40.83 -3.43 20.18
C ALA A 218 -39.82 -2.31 20.36
N ILE A 219 -39.13 -2.30 21.50
CA ILE A 219 -37.97 -1.43 21.75
C ILE A 219 -36.74 -2.28 21.51
N LEU A 220 -35.96 -1.85 20.53
CA LEU A 220 -34.66 -2.43 20.22
C LEU A 220 -33.60 -1.59 20.91
N ASN A 221 -32.74 -2.22 21.70
CA ASN A 221 -31.52 -1.59 22.18
C ASN A 221 -30.36 -2.43 21.71
N TRP A 222 -29.40 -1.79 21.04
CA TRP A 222 -28.16 -2.42 20.64
C TRP A 222 -26.98 -1.56 21.02
N GLN A 223 -25.85 -2.21 21.15
CA GLN A 223 -24.57 -1.56 21.33
C GLN A 223 -23.59 -2.21 20.37
N ILE A 224 -22.91 -1.39 19.58
CA ILE A 224 -21.88 -1.82 18.63
C ILE A 224 -20.51 -1.49 19.24
N GLU A 225 -19.54 -2.39 19.06
CA GLU A 225 -18.16 -2.19 19.53
C GLU A 225 -17.47 -1.04 18.80
N ASP A 226 -17.66 -0.99 17.48
CA ASP A 226 -16.93 -0.11 16.56
C ASP A 226 -17.85 0.84 15.76
N GLU A 227 -18.91 1.37 16.38
CA GLU A 227 -19.71 2.42 15.74
C GLU A 227 -18.85 3.67 15.55
N SER A 228 -18.78 4.18 14.32
CA SER A 228 -17.91 5.28 13.95
C SER A 228 -18.68 6.35 13.18
N ALA A 229 -18.05 7.50 12.94
CA ALA A 229 -18.61 8.54 12.08
C ALA A 229 -18.82 8.10 10.62
N LEU A 230 -18.33 6.91 10.23
CA LEU A 230 -18.57 6.31 8.92
C LEU A 230 -19.86 5.47 8.87
N THR A 231 -20.48 5.18 10.02
CA THR A 231 -21.80 4.56 10.07
C THR A 231 -22.85 5.62 9.73
N ASP A 232 -23.38 5.58 8.51
CA ASP A 232 -24.42 6.53 8.06
C ASP A 232 -25.76 6.27 8.75
N HIS A 233 -26.23 5.02 8.70
CA HIS A 233 -27.45 4.57 9.38
C HIS A 233 -27.45 3.06 9.62
N TYR A 234 -28.39 2.59 10.45
CA TYR A 234 -28.71 1.17 10.62
C TYR A 234 -30.03 0.86 9.91
N GLU A 235 -30.04 -0.16 9.07
CA GLU A 235 -31.27 -0.72 8.53
C GLU A 235 -31.79 -1.83 9.46
N VAL A 236 -33.05 -1.71 9.86
CA VAL A 236 -33.71 -2.68 10.73
C VAL A 236 -34.78 -3.40 9.92
N GLU A 237 -34.62 -4.71 9.77
CA GLU A 237 -35.64 -5.55 9.18
C GLU A 237 -36.39 -6.34 10.25
N ARG A 238 -37.70 -6.51 10.05
CA ARG A 238 -38.58 -7.27 10.94
C ARG A 238 -39.17 -8.46 10.21
N SER A 239 -39.25 -9.60 10.89
CA SER A 239 -40.01 -10.76 10.45
C SER A 239 -41.10 -11.14 11.47
N LEU A 240 -42.30 -11.43 10.97
CA LEU A 240 -43.38 -12.03 11.78
C LEU A 240 -43.37 -13.56 11.72
N THR A 241 -42.64 -14.15 10.76
CA THR A 241 -42.62 -15.59 10.50
C THR A 241 -41.27 -16.23 10.79
N GLY A 242 -40.23 -15.43 11.03
CA GLY A 242 -38.84 -15.86 11.15
C GLY A 242 -38.17 -16.22 9.83
N THR A 243 -38.86 -16.06 8.69
CA THR A 243 -38.38 -16.51 7.37
C THR A 243 -38.48 -15.45 6.27
N GLY A 244 -39.36 -14.46 6.41
CA GLY A 244 -39.45 -13.30 5.51
C GLY A 244 -39.23 -12.01 6.30
N PHE A 245 -38.27 -11.21 5.87
CA PHE A 245 -37.87 -9.96 6.52
C PHE A 245 -38.27 -8.78 5.64
N GLU A 246 -38.78 -7.73 6.27
CA GLU A 246 -39.17 -6.47 5.61
C GLU A 246 -38.59 -5.30 6.42
N SER A 247 -38.17 -4.23 5.76
CA SER A 247 -37.71 -3.01 6.44
C SER A 247 -38.82 -2.49 7.37
N ALA A 248 -38.46 -2.26 8.63
CA ALA A 248 -39.40 -1.98 9.73
C ALA A 248 -39.85 -0.52 9.81
#